data_AF-A0A0R0IC44-F1
#
_entry.id   AF-A0A0R0IC44-F1
#
_cell.length_a   1.000
_cell.length_b   1.000
_cell.length_c   1.000
_cell.angle_alpha   90.00
_cell.angle_beta   90.00
_cell.angle_gamma   90.00
#
_symmetry.space_group_name_H-M   'P 1'
#
loop_
_entity.id
_entity.type
_entity.pdbx_description
1 polymer ?
#
loop_
_entity_poly.entity_id
_entity_poly.type
_entity_poly.pdbx_seq_one_letter_code
_entity_poly.pdbx_strand_id
1 'polypeptide(L)' 'MAREEEEPYWMTPYKNFLIRGMLPPNENEARCLKRKVNYYVILDGELFKRVLTTPLLKCLNNQQADYVMRELHE' A
#
# COMPACT_ATOMS: atom_id res chain seq x y z
N MET A 1 7.24 4.05 -21.76
CA MET A 1 7.05 3.82 -20.32
C MET A 1 5.58 3.51 -20.13
N ALA A 2 5.25 2.23 -19.93
CA ALA A 2 3.88 1.86 -19.62
C ALA A 2 3.49 2.65 -18.37
N ARG A 3 2.46 3.50 -18.49
CA ARG A 3 1.77 3.96 -17.30
C ARG A 3 1.15 2.68 -16.79
N GLU A 4 1.78 2.07 -15.80
CA GLU A 4 1.14 1.03 -15.02
C GLU A 4 -0.11 1.71 -14.49
N GLU A 5 -1.23 1.52 -15.19
CA GLU A 5 -2.55 1.74 -14.66
C GLU A 5 -2.63 0.75 -13.53
N GLU A 6 -2.07 1.13 -12.36
CA GLU A 6 -2.15 0.33 -11.15
C GLU A 6 -3.63 0.11 -10.94
N GLU A 7 -4.10 -1.09 -11.30
CA GLU A 7 -5.44 -1.58 -11.02
C GLU A 7 -5.81 -1.12 -9.61
N PRO A 8 -7.03 -0.63 -9.35
CA PRO A 8 -7.36 0.01 -8.08
C PRO A 8 -7.20 -0.96 -6.91
N TYR A 9 -5.99 -1.02 -6.37
CA TYR A 9 -5.61 -1.84 -5.24
C TYR A 9 -5.94 -1.09 -3.96
N TRP A 10 -6.14 -1.84 -2.88
CA TRP A 10 -6.33 -1.26 -1.55
C TRP A 10 -5.18 -0.33 -1.13
N MET A 11 -3.98 -0.52 -1.69
CA MET A 11 -2.79 0.31 -1.46
C MET A 11 -2.85 1.67 -2.16
N THR A 12 -3.64 1.81 -3.23
CA THR A 12 -3.65 3.01 -4.09
C THR A 12 -3.97 4.30 -3.32
N PRO A 13 -4.97 4.34 -2.41
CA PRO A 13 -5.19 5.53 -1.58
C PRO A 13 -3.99 5.88 -0.68
N TYR A 14 -3.29 4.88 -0.16
CA TYR A 14 -2.10 5.08 0.68
C TYR A 14 -0.93 5.62 -0.14
N LYS A 15 -0.66 5.03 -1.31
CA LYS A 15 0.37 5.51 -2.24
C LYS A 15 0.07 6.94 -2.70
N ASN A 16 -1.17 7.23 -3.12
CA ASN A 16 -1.56 8.58 -3.54
C ASN A 16 -1.39 9.62 -2.43
N PHE A 17 -1.74 9.28 -1.19
CA PHE A 17 -1.54 10.21 -0.09
C PHE A 17 -0.07 10.40 0.26
N LEU A 18 0.71 9.33 0.33
CA LEU A 18 2.13 9.39 0.72
C LEU A 18 3.04 9.99 -0.37
N ILE A 19 2.74 9.75 -1.65
CA ILE A 19 3.55 10.22 -2.79
C ILE A 19 3.05 11.57 -3.30
N ARG A 20 1.73 11.76 -3.41
CA ARG A 20 1.12 12.94 -4.07
C ARG A 20 0.42 13.88 -3.10
N GLY A 21 0.29 13.53 -1.82
CA GLY A 21 -0.47 14.31 -0.84
C GLY A 21 -2.00 14.30 -1.08
N MET A 22 -2.50 13.41 -1.95
CA MET A 22 -3.90 13.39 -2.35
C MET A 22 -4.75 12.52 -1.42
N LEU A 23 -5.88 13.05 -0.96
CA LEU A 23 -6.88 12.31 -0.18
C LEU A 23 -8.01 11.82 -1.08
N PRO A 24 -8.66 10.70 -0.73
CA PRO A 24 -9.86 10.26 -1.43
C PRO A 24 -11.00 11.29 -1.24
N PRO A 25 -11.92 11.42 -2.21
CA PRO A 25 -13.03 12.38 -2.13
C PRO A 25 -14.06 12.02 -1.05
N ASN A 26 -14.14 10.74 -0.68
CA ASN A 26 -15.01 10.28 0.39
C ASN A 26 -14.41 10.66 1.76
N GLU A 27 -15.12 11.51 2.51
CA GLU A 27 -14.67 12.02 3.80
C GLU A 27 -14.39 10.89 4.81
N ASN A 28 -15.22 9.84 4.81
CA ASN A 28 -15.03 8.70 5.72
C ASN A 28 -13.76 7.93 5.39
N GLU A 29 -13.46 7.73 4.11
CA GLU A 29 -12.23 7.09 3.65
C GLU A 29 -11.02 7.96 3.95
N ALA A 30 -11.10 9.28 3.71
CA ALA A 30 -10.02 10.22 4.00
C ALA A 30 -9.68 10.24 5.49
N ARG A 31 -10.71 10.23 6.35
CA ARG A 31 -10.54 10.16 7.81
C ARG A 31 -9.93 8.82 8.24
N CYS A 32 -10.37 7.71 7.67
CA CYS A 32 -9.81 6.39 7.92
C CYS A 32 -8.33 6.32 7.50
N LEU A 33 -8.02 6.84 6.31
CA LEU A 33 -6.68 6.89 5.76
C LEU A 33 -5.74 7.70 6.65
N LYS A 34 -6.13 8.93 7.04
CA LYS A 34 -5.32 9.77 7.96
C LYS A 34 -4.99 9.09 9.28
N ARG A 35 -5.92 8.31 9.85
CA ARG A 35 -5.68 7.56 11.09
C ARG A 35 -4.69 6.42 10.91
N LYS A 36 -4.68 5.80 9.73
CA LYS A 36 -3.86 4.61 9.44
C LYS A 36 -2.53 4.93 8.78
N VAL A 37 -2.40 6.07 8.10
CA VAL A 37 -1.25 6.35 7.22
C VAL A 37 0.08 6.43 7.96
N ASN A 38 0.08 6.81 9.24
CA ASN A 38 1.31 6.85 10.06
C ASN A 38 1.99 5.48 10.22
N TYR A 39 1.24 4.39 10.00
CA TYR A 39 1.77 3.03 9.99
C TYR A 39 2.38 2.62 8.64
N TYR A 40 2.37 3.49 7.62
CA TYR A 40 2.85 3.16 6.29
C TYR A 40 3.92 4.14 5.81
N VAL A 41 4.83 3.65 4.97
CA VAL A 41 5.87 4.45 4.30
C VAL A 41 6.07 3.99 2.87
N ILE A 42 6.58 4.89 2.04
CA ILE A 42 7.06 4.57 0.70
C ILE A 42 8.59 4.49 0.73
N LEU A 43 9.14 3.39 0.23
CA LEU A 43 10.57 3.21 -0.02
C LEU A 43 10.72 2.59 -1.41
N ASP A 44 11.56 3.20 -2.24
CA ASP A 44 11.79 2.77 -3.63
C ASP A 44 10.49 2.55 -4.44
N GLY A 45 9.51 3.43 -4.24
CA GLY A 45 8.19 3.33 -4.90
C GLY A 45 7.25 2.27 -4.32
N GLU A 46 7.71 1.45 -3.38
CA GLU A 46 6.93 0.38 -2.76
C GLU A 46 6.36 0.77 -1.39
N LEU A 47 5.19 0.24 -1.06
CA LEU A 47 4.52 0.51 0.21
C LEU A 47 4.97 -0.50 1.27
N PHE A 48 5.42 0.01 2.42
CA PHE A 48 5.79 -0.79 3.57
C PHE A 48 4.96 -0.42 4.80
N LYS A 49 4.68 -1.41 5.64
CA LYS A 49 4.02 -1.23 6.93
C LYS A 49 5.04 -1.23 8.06
N ARG A 50 4.97 -0.19 8.89
CA ARG A 50 5.67 -0.05 10.16
C ARG A 50 4.94 -0.85 11.24
N VAL A 51 5.68 -1.72 11.91
CA VAL A 51 5.20 -2.53 13.03
C VAL A 51 6.24 -2.42 14.15
N LEU A 52 5.78 -2.34 15.41
CA LEU A 52 6.62 -1.96 16.53
C LEU A 52 7.79 -2.91 16.79
N THR A 53 7.59 -4.21 16.58
CA THR A 53 8.53 -5.27 16.97
C THR A 53 9.13 -6.02 15.79
N THR A 54 8.81 -5.64 14.55
CA THR A 54 9.26 -6.36 13.35
C THR A 54 9.90 -5.41 12.35
N PRO A 55 10.76 -5.92 11.45
CA PRO A 55 11.18 -5.17 10.27
C PRO A 55 9.99 -4.64 9.47
N LEU A 56 10.26 -3.66 8.61
CA LEU A 56 9.28 -3.14 7.67
C LEU A 56 8.71 -4.28 6.83
N LEU A 57 7.38 -4.40 6.81
CA LEU A 57 6.69 -5.43 6.05
C LEU A 57 6.27 -4.88 4.70
N LYS A 58 6.73 -5.50 3.62
CA LYS A 58 6.30 -5.14 2.27
C LYS A 58 4.80 -5.39 2.13
N CYS A 59 4.07 -4.38 1.67
CA CYS A 59 2.66 -4.52 1.34
C CYS A 59 2.55 -5.09 -0.08
N LEU A 60 1.74 -6.13 -0.23
CA LEU A 60 1.51 -6.81 -1.49
C LEU A 60 0.09 -6.54 -1.98
N ASN A 61 -0.06 -6.40 -3.29
CA ASN A 61 -1.39 -6.49 -3.90
C ASN A 61 -1.86 -7.96 -3.91
N ASN A 62 -3.11 -8.19 -4.27
CA ASN A 62 -3.70 -9.53 -4.25
C ASN A 62 -2.91 -10.50 -5.15
N GLN A 63 -2.53 -10.06 -6.36
CA GLN A 63 -1.78 -10.89 -7.32
C GLN A 63 -0.39 -11.28 -6.80
N GLN A 64 0.33 -10.34 -6.17
CA GLN A 64 1.63 -10.58 -5.56
C GLN A 64 1.51 -11.51 -4.35
N ALA A 65 0.47 -11.34 -3.54
CA ALA A 65 0.21 -12.23 -2.41
C ALA A 65 -0.09 -13.66 -2.89
N ASP A 66 -0.93 -13.81 -3.92
CA ASP A 66 -1.24 -15.11 -4.53
C ASP A 66 -0.01 -15.77 -5.16
N TYR A 67 0.90 -14.99 -5.74
CA TYR A 67 2.17 -15.50 -6.23
C TYR A 67 3.05 -16.01 -5.08
N VAL A 68 3.29 -15.19 -4.06
CA VAL A 68 4.12 -15.57 -2.90
C VAL A 68 3.58 -16.80 -2.19
N MET A 69 2.25 -16.90 -2.02
CA MET A 69 1.64 -18.07 -1.40
C MET A 69 1.84 -19.34 -2.22
N ARG A 70 1.76 -19.27 -3.55
CA ARG A 70 2.02 -20.43 -4.41
C ARG A 70 3.47 -20.89 -4.32
N GLU A 71 4.42 -19.97 -4.48
CA GLU A 71 5.85 -20.31 -4.44
C GLU A 71 6.33 -20.82 -3.07
N LEU A 72 5.71 -20.37 -1.97
CA LEU A 72 6.05 -20.84 -0.62
C LEU A 72 5.55 -22.26 -0.32
N HIS A 73 4.58 -22.76 -1.09
CA HIS A 73 3.99 -24.08 -0.90
C HIS A 73 4.59 -25.16 -1.81
N GLU A 74 5.53 -24.81 -2.68
CA GLU A 74 6.36 -25.74 -3.48
C GLU A 74 7.68 -26.08 -2.76
#